data_AF-A0A536NQ21-F1
#
_entry.id   AF-A0A536NQ21-F1
#
_cell.length_a   1.000
_cell.length_b   1.000
_cell.length_c   1.000
_cell.angle_alpha   90.00
_cell.angle_beta   90.00
_cell.angle_gamma   90.00
#
_symmetry.space_group_name_H-M   'P 1'
#
loop_
_entity.id
_entity.type
_entity.pdbx_description
1 polymer ?
#
loop_
_entity_poly.entity_id
_entity_poly.type
_entity_poly.pdbx_seq_one_letter_code
_entity_poly.pdbx_strand_id
1 'polypeptide(L)'
;MAVATSTLTARAVWWSAVRPATLAASVAPVLAGTAIAIHQGGIRPLAGLGALVVAICMQLGVNFANDYSDHLRGADSPARVGPMRAASSGVVPPAQVRFAAIGAFGVAALVGVVLSIATDWRLLIAGAACLAAGWLYTGGPRPYGYLGLGELFVFVFFGLVATCGTVYVESLRITPLAILFGCSMGFLASAILVLNNLRDMDSDASAAKRTLATLIGRQRTLYLLAVLAAAAFAI
;
A
#
# COMPACT_ATOMS: atom_id res chain seq x y z
N MET A 1 15.35 21.89 -34.41
CA MET A 1 15.79 20.68 -33.70
C MET A 1 14.54 19.93 -33.27
N ALA A 2 14.22 18.81 -33.93
CA ALA A 2 13.12 17.96 -33.52
C ALA A 2 13.50 17.27 -32.21
N VAL A 3 12.83 17.61 -31.12
CA VAL A 3 12.93 16.88 -29.86
C VAL A 3 12.44 15.48 -30.14
N ALA A 4 13.33 14.49 -30.06
CA ALA A 4 12.95 13.08 -30.17
C ALA A 4 11.90 12.79 -29.11
N THR A 5 10.65 12.60 -29.56
CA THR A 5 9.55 12.17 -28.71
C THR A 5 9.88 10.73 -28.34
N SER A 6 10.41 10.50 -27.13
CA SER A 6 10.64 9.14 -26.66
C SER A 6 9.29 8.43 -26.65
N THR A 7 9.11 7.44 -27.51
CA THR A 7 7.90 6.63 -27.56
C THR A 7 7.78 5.90 -26.23
N LEU A 8 6.77 6.26 -25.44
CA LEU A 8 6.45 5.57 -24.20
C LEU A 8 6.17 4.10 -24.48
N THR A 9 6.97 3.21 -23.91
CA THR A 9 6.79 1.77 -24.06
C THR A 9 5.87 1.23 -22.98
N ALA A 10 5.04 0.24 -23.32
CA ALA A 10 4.16 -0.41 -22.36
C ALA A 10 4.94 -0.98 -21.15
N ARG A 11 6.16 -1.48 -21.37
CA ARG A 11 7.04 -1.96 -20.29
C ARG A 11 7.38 -0.86 -19.28
N ALA A 12 7.77 0.32 -19.75
CA ALA A 12 8.09 1.44 -18.87
C ALA A 12 6.86 1.93 -18.09
N VAL A 13 5.69 1.93 -18.74
CA VAL A 13 4.41 2.28 -18.11
C VAL A 13 4.06 1.30 -16.99
N TRP A 14 4.12 -0.01 -17.25
CA TRP A 14 3.87 -1.03 -16.24
C TRP A 14 4.86 -0.97 -15.07
N TRP A 15 6.14 -0.74 -15.35
CA TRP A 15 7.15 -0.56 -14.30
C TRP A 15 6.84 0.65 -13.41
N SER A 16 6.37 1.76 -14.01
CA SER A 16 5.94 2.93 -13.24
C SER A 16 4.68 2.63 -12.41
N ALA A 17 3.70 1.92 -12.98
CA ALA A 17 2.44 1.56 -12.32
C ALA A 17 2.61 0.61 -11.12
N VAL A 18 3.64 -0.25 -11.14
CA VAL A 18 4.05 -1.07 -9.98
C VAL A 18 4.45 -0.20 -8.78
N ARG A 19 4.97 1.01 -9.03
CA ARG A 19 5.53 1.94 -8.04
C ARG A 19 6.60 1.27 -7.16
N PRO A 20 7.77 0.89 -7.72
CA PRO A 20 8.79 0.14 -6.99
C PRO A 20 9.19 0.76 -5.65
N ALA A 21 9.23 2.11 -5.59
CA ALA A 21 9.55 2.84 -4.37
C ALA A 21 8.56 2.60 -3.22
N THR A 22 7.29 2.27 -3.50
CA THR A 22 6.30 1.99 -2.46
C THR A 22 6.26 0.51 -2.05
N LEU A 23 6.93 -0.39 -2.78
CA LEU A 23 6.98 -1.81 -2.41
C LEU A 23 7.68 -2.03 -1.07
N ALA A 24 8.61 -1.15 -0.70
CA ALA A 24 9.26 -1.16 0.61
C ALA A 24 8.23 -1.10 1.76
N ALA A 25 7.11 -0.39 1.59
CA ALA A 25 6.05 -0.29 2.59
C ALA A 25 5.33 -1.63 2.83
N SER A 26 5.33 -2.55 1.86
CA SER A 26 4.82 -3.91 2.03
C SER A 26 5.86 -4.93 2.48
N VAL A 27 7.12 -4.76 2.06
CA VAL A 27 8.18 -5.74 2.31
C VAL A 27 8.78 -5.57 3.71
N ALA A 28 9.10 -4.33 4.12
CA ALA A 28 9.75 -4.07 5.40
C ALA A 28 8.97 -4.58 6.64
N PRO A 29 7.63 -4.42 6.73
CA PRO A 29 6.84 -4.96 7.85
C PRO A 29 6.91 -6.49 7.96
N VAL A 30 6.91 -7.19 6.81
CA VAL A 30 7.03 -8.65 6.79
C VAL A 30 8.42 -9.07 7.25
N LEU A 31 9.48 -8.43 6.74
CA LEU A 31 10.85 -8.72 7.18
C LEU A 31 11.04 -8.47 8.68
N ALA A 32 10.47 -7.37 9.21
CA ALA A 32 10.48 -7.08 10.63
C ALA A 32 9.74 -8.18 11.43
N GLY A 33 8.57 -8.60 10.95
CA GLY A 33 7.81 -9.69 11.57
C GLY A 33 8.56 -11.03 11.58
N THR A 34 9.15 -11.42 10.45
CA THR A 34 9.97 -12.63 10.35
C THR A 34 11.19 -12.56 11.27
N ALA A 35 11.87 -11.41 11.35
CA ALA A 35 13.00 -11.21 12.28
C ALA A 35 12.58 -11.38 13.75
N ILE A 36 11.40 -10.88 14.13
CA ILE A 36 10.84 -11.07 15.47
C ILE A 36 10.49 -12.54 15.73
N ALA A 37 9.89 -13.23 14.75
CA ALA A 37 9.57 -14.66 14.87
C ALA A 37 10.85 -15.51 15.05
N ILE A 38 11.92 -15.19 14.32
CA ILE A 38 13.26 -15.80 14.50
C ILE A 38 13.78 -15.54 15.90
N HIS A 39 13.76 -14.29 16.35
CA HIS A 39 14.25 -13.90 17.68
C HIS A 39 13.52 -14.64 18.82
N GLN A 40 12.24 -14.95 18.62
CA GLN A 40 11.40 -15.66 19.59
C GLN A 40 11.43 -17.20 19.43
N GLY A 41 12.24 -17.73 18.51
CA GLY A 41 12.40 -19.16 18.30
C GLY A 41 11.22 -19.85 17.60
N GLY A 42 10.34 -19.10 16.94
CA GLY A 42 9.11 -19.60 16.32
C GLY A 42 9.05 -19.35 14.81
N ILE A 43 10.07 -19.75 14.05
CA ILE A 43 10.11 -19.52 12.60
C ILE A 43 9.33 -20.61 11.82
N ARG A 44 8.47 -20.18 10.89
CA ARG A 44 7.90 -21.05 9.83
C ARG A 44 8.16 -20.40 8.48
N PRO A 45 9.31 -20.66 7.83
CA PRO A 45 9.78 -19.91 6.66
C PRO A 45 8.78 -19.87 5.49
N LEU A 46 8.06 -20.97 5.25
CA LEU A 46 7.04 -21.02 4.20
C LEU A 46 5.83 -20.13 4.51
N ALA A 47 5.46 -19.99 5.78
CA ALA A 47 4.40 -19.08 6.19
C ALA A 47 4.85 -17.62 6.04
N GLY A 48 6.10 -17.30 6.40
CA GLY A 48 6.72 -15.99 6.16
C GLY A 48 6.79 -15.63 4.67
N LEU A 49 7.19 -16.56 3.81
CA LEU A 49 7.18 -16.37 2.37
C LEU A 49 5.76 -16.14 1.83
N GLY A 50 4.78 -16.89 2.34
CA GLY A 50 3.37 -16.67 2.03
C GLY A 50 2.92 -15.26 2.43
N ALA A 51 3.27 -14.80 3.63
CA ALA A 51 2.95 -13.46 4.10
C ALA A 51 3.58 -12.37 3.22
N LEU A 52 4.83 -12.59 2.77
CA LEU A 52 5.52 -11.69 1.84
C LEU A 52 4.79 -11.60 0.48
N VAL A 53 4.38 -12.75 -0.07
CA VAL A 53 3.61 -12.79 -1.32
C VAL A 53 2.29 -12.05 -1.16
N VAL A 54 1.55 -12.29 -0.07
CA VAL A 54 0.31 -11.57 0.24
C VAL A 54 0.56 -10.06 0.32
N ALA A 55 1.59 -9.61 1.06
CA ALA A 55 1.88 -8.20 1.24
C ALA A 55 2.23 -7.49 -0.08
N ILE A 56 3.09 -8.09 -0.91
CA ILE A 56 3.47 -7.55 -2.22
C ILE A 56 2.26 -7.52 -3.15
N CYS A 57 1.49 -8.61 -3.24
CA CYS A 57 0.31 -8.67 -4.09
C CYS A 57 -0.78 -7.68 -3.66
N MET A 58 -0.97 -7.46 -2.35
CA MET A 58 -1.86 -6.43 -1.83
C MET A 58 -1.38 -5.03 -2.24
N GLN A 59 -0.09 -4.71 -2.12
CA GLN A 59 0.48 -3.43 -2.54
C GLN A 59 0.32 -3.19 -4.04
N LEU A 60 0.58 -4.20 -4.86
CA LEU A 60 0.38 -4.15 -6.30
C LEU A 60 -1.10 -3.95 -6.64
N GLY A 61 -1.99 -4.72 -6.03
CA GLY A 61 -3.43 -4.61 -6.21
C GLY A 61 -3.95 -3.22 -5.89
N VAL A 62 -3.52 -2.63 -4.76
CA VAL A 62 -3.85 -1.25 -4.39
C VAL A 62 -3.28 -0.25 -5.38
N ASN A 63 -2.04 -0.41 -5.82
CA ASN A 63 -1.42 0.50 -6.80
C ASN A 63 -2.20 0.53 -8.11
N PHE A 64 -2.57 -0.64 -8.65
CA PHE A 64 -3.35 -0.74 -9.88
C PHE A 64 -4.80 -0.32 -9.70
N ALA A 65 -5.44 -0.67 -8.57
CA ALA A 65 -6.80 -0.24 -8.27
C ALA A 65 -6.89 1.28 -8.17
N ASN A 66 -5.89 1.93 -7.55
CA ASN A 66 -5.79 3.39 -7.46
C ASN A 66 -5.60 4.02 -8.84
N ASP A 67 -4.70 3.48 -9.65
CA ASP A 67 -4.44 3.93 -11.02
C ASP A 67 -5.72 3.91 -11.87
N TYR A 68 -6.41 2.76 -11.89
CA TYR A 68 -7.67 2.60 -12.60
C TYR A 68 -8.81 3.49 -12.06
N SER A 69 -8.97 3.53 -10.73
CA SER A 69 -10.09 4.22 -10.07
C SER A 69 -10.01 5.73 -10.19
N ASP A 70 -8.80 6.29 -10.11
CA ASP A 70 -8.59 7.72 -10.25
C ASP A 70 -8.70 8.17 -11.72
N HIS A 71 -8.28 7.33 -12.67
CA HIS A 71 -8.50 7.57 -14.11
C HIS A 71 -9.99 7.72 -14.41
N LEU A 72 -10.83 6.79 -13.92
CA LEU A 72 -12.29 6.86 -14.12
C LEU A 72 -12.94 8.08 -13.47
N ARG A 73 -12.34 8.62 -12.41
CA ARG A 73 -12.84 9.82 -11.72
C ARG A 73 -12.33 11.13 -12.34
N GLY A 74 -11.45 11.06 -13.33
CA GLY A 74 -10.81 12.25 -13.91
C GLY A 74 -9.85 12.96 -12.93
N ALA A 75 -9.36 12.25 -11.91
CA ALA A 75 -8.39 12.81 -10.96
C ALA A 75 -6.96 12.87 -11.53
N ASP A 76 -6.73 12.22 -12.67
CA ASP A 76 -5.46 12.26 -13.40
C ASP A 76 -5.39 13.48 -14.31
N SER A 77 -4.58 14.47 -13.93
CA SER A 77 -4.32 15.66 -14.73
C SER A 77 -2.87 15.73 -15.24
N PRO A 78 -2.59 16.44 -16.35
CA PRO A 78 -1.22 16.70 -16.81
C PRO A 78 -0.36 17.45 -15.79
N ALA A 79 -0.98 18.14 -14.84
CA ALA A 79 -0.29 18.86 -13.76
C ALA A 79 0.21 17.94 -12.63
N ARG A 80 -0.11 16.64 -12.68
CA ARG A 80 0.31 15.68 -11.67
C ARG A 80 1.81 15.38 -11.78
N VAL A 81 2.51 15.49 -10.66
CA VAL A 81 3.98 15.32 -10.57
C VAL A 81 4.39 13.86 -10.29
N GLY A 82 3.51 13.06 -9.69
CA GLY A 82 3.82 11.68 -9.31
C GLY A 82 4.09 10.70 -10.47
N PRO A 83 4.42 9.43 -10.15
CA PRO A 83 4.76 8.41 -11.14
C PRO A 83 3.68 8.28 -12.22
N MET A 84 4.09 7.97 -13.44
CA MET A 84 3.17 7.76 -14.56
C MET A 84 2.15 6.68 -14.22
N ARG A 85 0.88 6.95 -14.55
CA ARG A 85 -0.22 6.02 -14.36
C ARG A 85 -0.53 5.29 -15.65
N ALA A 86 -0.74 3.98 -15.55
CA ALA A 86 -0.97 3.13 -16.71
C ALA A 86 -2.30 3.43 -17.38
N ALA A 87 -3.38 3.60 -16.61
CA ALA A 87 -4.71 3.83 -17.15
C ALA A 87 -4.83 5.19 -17.85
N SER A 88 -4.08 6.21 -17.39
CA SER A 88 -4.04 7.54 -18.00
C SER A 88 -2.94 7.71 -19.05
N SER A 89 -2.14 6.68 -19.35
CA SER A 89 -0.97 6.79 -20.24
C SER A 89 -1.32 6.85 -21.73
N GLY A 90 -2.51 6.39 -22.12
CA GLY A 90 -2.90 6.16 -23.52
C GLY A 90 -2.21 4.95 -24.18
N VAL A 91 -1.24 4.31 -23.52
CA VAL A 91 -0.49 3.15 -24.03
C VAL A 91 -1.07 1.83 -23.53
N VAL A 92 -1.58 1.82 -22.29
CA VAL A 92 -2.18 0.63 -21.65
C VAL A 92 -3.69 0.85 -21.51
N PRO A 93 -4.53 -0.05 -22.04
CA PRO A 93 -5.98 0.04 -21.86
C PRO A 93 -6.36 0.00 -20.36
N PRO A 94 -7.22 0.90 -19.86
CA PRO A 94 -7.64 0.91 -18.44
C PRO A 94 -8.19 -0.43 -17.95
N ALA A 95 -8.87 -1.19 -18.82
CA ALA A 95 -9.35 -2.53 -18.51
C ALA A 95 -8.22 -3.50 -18.11
N GLN A 96 -7.04 -3.41 -18.75
CA GLN A 96 -5.89 -4.24 -18.39
C GLN A 96 -5.36 -3.89 -16.99
N VAL A 97 -5.36 -2.61 -16.63
CA VAL A 97 -4.97 -2.14 -15.28
C VAL A 97 -5.95 -2.68 -14.22
N ARG A 98 -7.26 -2.65 -14.50
CA ARG A 98 -8.26 -3.29 -13.64
C ARG A 98 -8.03 -4.79 -13.48
N PHE A 99 -7.77 -5.50 -14.57
CA PHE A 99 -7.49 -6.94 -14.50
C PHE A 99 -6.20 -7.25 -13.75
N ALA A 100 -5.16 -6.42 -13.88
CA ALA A 100 -3.95 -6.54 -13.07
C ALA A 100 -4.24 -6.34 -11.57
N ALA A 101 -5.09 -5.38 -11.21
CA ALA A 101 -5.53 -5.18 -9.82
C ALA A 101 -6.27 -6.41 -9.28
N ILE A 102 -7.25 -6.92 -10.04
CA ILE A 102 -8.03 -8.12 -9.67
C ILE A 102 -7.13 -9.35 -9.56
N GLY A 103 -6.19 -9.53 -10.51
CA GLY A 103 -5.25 -10.63 -10.49
C GLY A 103 -4.34 -10.59 -9.26
N ALA A 104 -3.80 -9.41 -8.93
CA ALA A 104 -2.97 -9.24 -7.73
C ALA A 104 -3.75 -9.51 -6.44
N PHE A 105 -4.97 -8.97 -6.31
CA PHE A 105 -5.85 -9.28 -5.17
C PHE A 105 -6.26 -10.76 -5.12
N GLY A 106 -6.47 -11.40 -6.28
CA GLY A 106 -6.77 -12.82 -6.38
C GLY A 106 -5.62 -13.70 -5.89
N VAL A 107 -4.38 -13.38 -6.26
CA VAL A 107 -3.19 -14.08 -5.75
C VAL A 107 -3.04 -13.87 -4.24
N ALA A 108 -3.22 -12.64 -3.75
CA ALA A 108 -3.19 -12.36 -2.31
C ALA A 108 -4.27 -13.14 -1.55
N ALA A 109 -5.50 -13.21 -2.09
CA ALA A 109 -6.60 -13.97 -1.51
C ALA A 109 -6.31 -15.47 -1.49
N LEU A 110 -5.81 -16.03 -2.59
CA LEU A 110 -5.48 -17.46 -2.70
C LEU A 110 -4.41 -17.85 -1.68
N VAL A 111 -3.29 -17.12 -1.64
CA VAL A 111 -2.20 -17.39 -0.68
C VAL A 111 -2.66 -17.13 0.76
N GLY A 112 -3.47 -16.10 0.98
CA GLY A 112 -4.06 -15.82 2.29
C GLY A 112 -4.98 -16.94 2.81
N VAL A 113 -5.80 -17.53 1.93
CA VAL A 113 -6.63 -18.70 2.26
C VAL A 113 -5.75 -19.90 2.61
N VAL A 114 -4.70 -20.17 1.83
CA VAL A 114 -3.74 -21.25 2.13
C VAL A 114 -3.07 -21.05 3.50
N LEU A 115 -2.63 -19.83 3.81
CA LEU A 115 -2.05 -19.51 5.13
C LEU A 115 -3.06 -19.69 6.25
N SER A 116 -4.31 -19.30 6.02
CA SER A 116 -5.38 -19.42 7.00
C SER A 116 -5.70 -20.89 7.31
N ILE A 117 -5.81 -21.73 6.29
CA ILE A 117 -5.99 -23.18 6.46
C ILE A 117 -4.82 -23.80 7.23
N ALA A 118 -3.59 -23.36 6.95
CA ALA A 118 -2.38 -23.89 7.57
C ALA A 118 -2.08 -23.34 8.98
N THR A 119 -2.82 -22.35 9.47
CA THR A 119 -2.50 -21.59 10.69
C THR A 119 -3.71 -21.35 11.58
N ASP A 120 -4.65 -20.52 11.14
CA ASP A 120 -5.88 -20.17 11.86
C ASP A 120 -6.93 -19.62 10.88
N TRP A 121 -8.16 -20.13 10.94
CA TRP A 121 -9.30 -19.68 10.12
C TRP A 121 -9.64 -18.20 10.34
N ARG A 122 -9.33 -17.64 11.52
CA ARG A 122 -9.55 -16.21 11.84
C ARG A 122 -8.77 -15.29 10.91
N LEU A 123 -7.69 -15.78 10.28
CA LEU A 123 -6.96 -15.03 9.26
C LEU A 123 -7.80 -14.75 8.01
N LEU A 124 -8.88 -15.50 7.75
CA LEU A 124 -9.86 -15.15 6.70
C LEU A 124 -10.54 -13.81 6.99
N ILE A 125 -10.82 -13.50 8.26
CA ILE A 125 -11.43 -12.22 8.64
C ILE A 125 -10.44 -11.07 8.38
N ALA A 126 -9.19 -11.25 8.80
CA ALA A 126 -8.12 -10.28 8.55
C ALA A 126 -7.87 -10.09 7.04
N GLY A 127 -7.79 -11.18 6.28
CA GLY A 127 -7.62 -11.15 4.82
C GLY A 127 -8.78 -10.47 4.10
N ALA A 128 -10.03 -10.75 4.49
CA ALA A 128 -11.20 -10.07 3.96
C ALA A 128 -11.17 -8.56 4.26
N ALA A 129 -10.76 -8.18 5.48
CA ALA A 129 -10.58 -6.78 5.85
C ALA A 129 -9.48 -6.09 5.02
N CYS A 130 -8.35 -6.77 4.77
CA CYS A 130 -7.27 -6.27 3.91
C CYS A 130 -7.77 -6.02 2.47
N LEU A 131 -8.50 -6.96 1.89
CA LEU A 131 -9.06 -6.85 0.53
C LEU A 131 -10.09 -5.70 0.46
N ALA A 132 -10.98 -5.61 1.45
CA ALA A 132 -11.97 -4.55 1.53
C ALA A 132 -11.29 -3.17 1.67
N ALA A 133 -10.31 -3.04 2.55
CA ALA A 133 -9.52 -1.82 2.70
C ALA A 133 -8.83 -1.46 1.39
N GLY A 134 -8.10 -2.41 0.78
CA GLY A 134 -7.39 -2.18 -0.48
C GLY A 134 -8.29 -1.69 -1.61
N TRP A 135 -9.49 -2.27 -1.75
CA TRP A 135 -10.44 -1.85 -2.78
C TRP A 135 -11.14 -0.53 -2.44
N LEU A 136 -11.64 -0.35 -1.21
CA LEU A 136 -12.40 0.84 -0.80
C LEU A 136 -11.53 2.07 -0.56
N TYR A 137 -10.21 1.95 -0.64
CA TYR A 137 -9.29 3.07 -0.52
C TYR A 137 -9.53 4.12 -1.62
N THR A 138 -9.67 3.69 -2.86
CA THR A 138 -9.99 4.53 -4.04
C THR A 138 -11.19 4.02 -4.83
N GLY A 139 -11.63 2.78 -4.62
CA GLY A 139 -12.82 2.19 -5.25
C GLY A 139 -14.12 2.51 -4.50
N GLY A 140 -15.25 2.25 -5.16
CA GLY A 140 -16.58 2.42 -4.58
C GLY A 140 -17.11 3.87 -4.55
N PRO A 141 -18.35 4.09 -4.06
CA PRO A 141 -19.01 5.38 -4.12
C PRO A 141 -18.42 6.42 -3.15
N ARG A 142 -17.78 5.99 -2.06
CA ARG A 142 -17.19 6.85 -1.02
C ARG A 142 -15.82 6.32 -0.61
N PRO A 143 -14.78 6.53 -1.45
CA PRO A 143 -13.45 6.02 -1.17
C PRO A 143 -12.86 6.70 0.07
N TYR A 144 -12.41 5.93 1.06
CA TYR A 144 -11.94 6.52 2.32
C TYR A 144 -10.59 7.26 2.16
N GLY A 145 -9.82 6.97 1.11
CA GLY A 145 -8.64 7.75 0.74
C GLY A 145 -8.96 9.19 0.35
N TYR A 146 -10.21 9.47 -0.05
CA TYR A 146 -10.73 10.80 -0.36
C TYR A 146 -11.43 11.44 0.86
N LEU A 147 -11.35 10.80 2.03
CA LEU A 147 -11.92 11.28 3.30
C LEU A 147 -10.82 11.61 4.33
N GLY A 148 -9.56 11.67 3.91
CA GLY A 148 -8.42 11.91 4.80
C GLY A 148 -8.07 10.75 5.73
N LEU A 149 -8.60 9.55 5.48
CA LEU A 149 -8.39 8.36 6.33
C LEU A 149 -7.24 7.46 5.85
N GLY A 150 -6.53 7.85 4.80
CA GLY A 150 -5.50 7.02 4.17
C GLY A 150 -4.38 6.62 5.12
N GLU A 151 -3.83 7.59 5.84
CA GLU A 151 -2.70 7.42 6.76
C GLU A 151 -3.04 6.50 7.93
N LEU A 152 -4.29 6.56 8.43
CA LEU A 152 -4.76 5.67 9.50
C LEU A 152 -4.84 4.22 9.02
N PHE A 153 -5.42 3.99 7.84
CA PHE A 153 -5.54 2.65 7.28
C PHE A 153 -4.18 2.07 6.88
N VAL A 154 -3.27 2.90 6.35
CA VAL A 154 -1.90 2.46 6.06
C VAL A 154 -1.19 2.05 7.35
N PHE A 155 -1.30 2.84 8.43
CA PHE A 155 -0.72 2.49 9.72
C PHE A 155 -1.24 1.13 10.23
N VAL A 156 -2.55 0.90 10.14
CA VAL A 156 -3.17 -0.34 10.60
C VAL A 156 -2.78 -1.53 9.71
N PHE A 157 -2.95 -1.44 8.39
CA PHE A 157 -2.82 -2.59 7.51
C PHE A 157 -1.37 -2.89 7.10
N PHE A 158 -0.60 -1.85 6.74
CA PHE A 158 0.80 -2.01 6.36
C PHE A 158 1.73 -2.03 7.58
N GLY A 159 1.35 -1.41 8.71
CA GLY A 159 2.11 -1.50 9.95
C GLY A 159 1.72 -2.72 10.79
N LEU A 160 0.63 -2.59 11.53
CA LEU A 160 0.21 -3.56 12.54
C LEU A 160 -0.16 -4.92 11.94
N VAL A 161 -1.08 -4.96 10.96
CA VAL A 161 -1.57 -6.23 10.40
C VAL A 161 -0.45 -6.96 9.67
N ALA A 162 0.33 -6.28 8.84
CA ALA A 162 1.44 -6.92 8.14
C ALA A 162 2.52 -7.45 9.10
N THR A 163 2.95 -6.65 10.08
CA THR A 163 4.00 -7.06 11.03
C THR A 163 3.51 -8.12 11.99
N CYS A 164 2.42 -7.84 12.73
CA CYS A 164 1.87 -8.79 13.71
C CYS A 164 1.31 -10.04 13.04
N GLY A 165 0.70 -9.90 11.86
CA GLY A 165 0.23 -11.04 11.07
C GLY A 165 1.36 -11.96 10.64
N THR A 166 2.50 -11.39 10.22
CA THR A 166 3.69 -12.18 9.89
C THR A 166 4.23 -12.93 11.11
N VAL A 167 4.39 -12.23 12.25
CA VAL A 167 4.81 -12.88 13.52
C VAL A 167 3.83 -13.99 13.90
N TYR A 168 2.53 -13.75 13.74
CA TYR A 168 1.51 -14.72 14.10
C TYR A 168 1.52 -15.97 13.20
N VAL A 169 1.61 -15.82 11.87
CA VAL A 169 1.65 -17.00 10.98
C VAL A 169 2.91 -17.83 11.15
N GLU A 170 4.01 -17.20 11.55
CA GLU A 170 5.27 -17.89 11.81
C GLU A 170 5.33 -18.52 13.20
N SER A 171 4.95 -17.78 14.25
CA SER A 171 5.19 -18.19 15.65
C SER A 171 3.92 -18.54 16.45
N LEU A 172 2.73 -18.37 15.87
CA LEU A 172 1.41 -18.53 16.50
C LEU A 172 1.16 -17.63 17.71
N ARG A 173 1.91 -16.53 17.83
CA ARG A 173 1.83 -15.58 18.94
C ARG A 173 1.79 -14.16 18.40
N ILE A 174 1.07 -13.29 19.10
CA ILE A 174 1.21 -11.85 18.96
C ILE A 174 1.90 -11.37 20.22
N THR A 175 3.06 -10.75 20.08
CA THR A 175 3.84 -10.27 21.21
C THR A 175 3.82 -8.75 21.30
N PRO A 176 4.09 -8.17 22.48
CA PRO A 176 4.27 -6.72 22.61
C PRO A 176 5.34 -6.18 21.65
N LEU A 177 6.42 -6.94 21.43
CA LEU A 177 7.47 -6.59 20.47
C LEU A 177 6.93 -6.50 19.03
N ALA A 178 6.06 -7.42 18.62
CA ALA A 178 5.42 -7.39 17.30
C ALA A 178 4.53 -6.15 17.12
N ILE A 179 3.75 -5.80 18.16
CA ILE A 179 2.90 -4.60 18.15
C ILE A 179 3.76 -3.34 18.07
N LEU A 180 4.81 -3.26 18.88
CA LEU A 180 5.72 -2.12 18.94
C LEU A 180 6.41 -1.89 17.58
N PHE A 181 7.01 -2.92 16.99
CA PHE A 181 7.60 -2.81 15.66
C PHE A 181 6.56 -2.62 14.56
N GLY A 182 5.34 -3.16 14.74
CA GLY A 182 4.21 -2.89 13.86
C GLY A 182 3.82 -1.41 13.84
N CYS A 183 3.89 -0.72 15.00
CA CYS A 183 3.73 0.74 15.06
C CYS A 183 4.87 1.45 14.31
N SER A 184 6.13 1.06 14.52
CA SER A 184 7.28 1.65 13.80
C SER A 184 7.11 1.53 12.27
N MET A 185 6.79 0.34 11.79
CA MET A 185 6.54 0.07 10.38
C MET A 185 5.32 0.83 9.85
N GLY A 186 4.27 0.94 10.67
CA GLY A 186 3.07 1.73 10.35
C GLY A 186 3.40 3.21 10.19
N PHE A 187 4.23 3.78 11.07
CA PHE A 187 4.66 5.17 10.95
C PHE A 187 5.48 5.41 9.68
N LEU A 188 6.40 4.52 9.31
CA LEU A 188 7.15 4.61 8.06
C LEU A 188 6.24 4.51 6.84
N ALA A 189 5.31 3.54 6.82
CA ALA A 189 4.36 3.37 5.72
C ALA A 189 3.45 4.62 5.58
N SER A 190 2.96 5.17 6.69
CA SER A 190 2.17 6.40 6.69
C SER A 190 3.01 7.61 6.27
N ALA A 191 4.28 7.69 6.65
CA ALA A 191 5.19 8.74 6.19
C ALA A 191 5.38 8.71 4.66
N ILE A 192 5.51 7.52 4.06
CA ILE A 192 5.55 7.36 2.60
C ILE A 192 4.25 7.90 1.97
N LEU A 193 3.09 7.58 2.54
CA LEU A 193 1.81 8.08 2.04
C LEU A 193 1.69 9.61 2.19
N VAL A 194 2.05 10.16 3.35
CA VAL A 194 2.06 11.60 3.61
C VAL A 194 2.95 12.33 2.62
N LEU A 195 4.14 11.80 2.33
CA LEU A 195 5.04 12.36 1.33
C LEU A 195 4.42 12.35 -0.08
N ASN A 196 3.73 11.27 -0.45
CA ASN A 196 3.01 11.20 -1.72
C ASN A 196 1.87 12.23 -1.78
N ASN A 197 1.08 12.35 -0.71
CA ASN A 197 -0.02 13.30 -0.62
C ASN A 197 0.47 14.76 -0.60
N LEU A 198 1.63 15.03 0.00
CA LEU A 198 2.28 16.34 -0.02
C LEU A 198 2.76 16.73 -1.42
N ARG A 199 3.33 15.78 -2.17
CA ARG A 199 3.76 15.98 -3.56
C ARG A 199 2.56 16.28 -4.47
N ASP A 200 1.49 15.51 -4.32
CA ASP A 200 0.33 15.55 -5.22
C ASP A 200 -0.78 16.51 -4.72
N MET A 201 -0.54 17.30 -3.66
CA MET A 201 -1.55 18.10 -2.97
C MET A 201 -2.30 19.09 -3.87
N ASP A 202 -1.59 19.83 -4.72
CA ASP A 202 -2.20 20.85 -5.58
C ASP A 202 -3.07 20.19 -6.67
N SER A 203 -2.58 19.07 -7.25
CA SER A 203 -3.37 18.27 -8.20
C SER A 203 -4.58 17.59 -7.53
N ASP A 204 -4.41 17.03 -6.34
CA ASP A 204 -5.50 16.38 -5.59
C ASP A 204 -6.58 17.40 -5.20
N ALA A 205 -6.20 18.62 -4.78
CA ALA A 205 -7.14 19.68 -4.47
C ALA A 205 -7.96 20.11 -5.70
N SER A 206 -7.33 20.22 -6.88
CA SER A 206 -8.01 20.55 -8.14
C SER A 206 -9.01 19.47 -8.57
N ALA A 207 -8.76 18.21 -8.19
CA ALA A 207 -9.62 17.06 -8.44
C ALA A 207 -10.68 16.83 -7.34
N ALA A 208 -10.87 17.80 -6.43
CA ALA A 208 -11.76 17.70 -5.28
C ALA A 208 -11.51 16.49 -4.36
N LYS A 209 -10.30 15.94 -4.38
CA LYS A 209 -9.88 14.81 -3.55
C LYS A 209 -9.40 15.31 -2.19
N ARG A 210 -10.09 14.90 -1.12
CA ARG A 210 -9.76 15.32 0.25
C ARG A 210 -8.82 14.31 0.91
N THR A 211 -7.52 14.43 0.62
CA THR A 211 -6.48 13.73 1.40
C THR A 211 -6.19 14.47 2.70
N LEU A 212 -5.52 13.81 3.66
CA LEU A 212 -5.14 14.48 4.90
C LEU A 212 -4.28 15.72 4.61
N ALA A 213 -3.38 15.65 3.64
CA ALA A 213 -2.54 16.78 3.22
C ALA A 213 -3.36 17.98 2.73
N THR A 214 -4.39 17.75 1.90
CA THR A 214 -5.30 18.83 1.45
C THR A 214 -6.13 19.43 2.59
N LEU A 215 -6.41 18.65 3.64
CA LEU A 215 -7.21 19.10 4.80
C LEU A 215 -6.40 19.92 5.81
N ILE A 216 -5.15 19.54 6.06
CA ILE A 216 -4.30 20.19 7.08
C ILE A 216 -3.35 21.24 6.48
N GLY A 217 -3.15 21.22 5.16
CA GLY A 217 -2.29 22.15 4.42
C GLY A 217 -0.80 21.76 4.44
N ARG A 218 -0.02 22.41 3.57
CA ARG A 218 1.39 22.09 3.28
C ARG A 218 2.28 22.05 4.53
N GLN A 219 2.23 23.10 5.36
CA GLN A 219 3.11 23.23 6.52
C GLN A 219 2.84 22.14 7.58
N ARG A 220 1.56 21.88 7.90
CA ARG A 220 1.20 20.82 8.86
C ARG A 220 1.51 19.42 8.33
N THR A 221 1.41 19.23 7.02
CA THR A 221 1.79 17.97 6.36
C THR A 221 3.29 17.70 6.47
N LEU A 222 4.14 18.73 6.33
CA LEU A 222 5.59 18.62 6.58
C LEU A 222 5.90 18.26 8.03
N TYR A 223 5.23 18.89 9.00
CA TYR A 223 5.39 18.53 10.42
C TYR A 223 4.94 17.10 10.69
N LEU A 224 3.80 16.69 10.14
CA LEU A 224 3.31 15.31 10.28
C LEU A 224 4.32 14.30 9.71
N LEU A 225 4.88 14.58 8.54
CA LEU A 225 5.92 13.73 7.94
C LEU A 225 7.13 13.57 8.87
N ALA A 226 7.63 14.68 9.43
CA ALA A 226 8.75 14.66 10.36
C ALA A 226 8.43 13.89 11.65
N VAL A 227 7.23 14.08 12.21
CA VAL A 227 6.78 13.37 13.42
C VAL A 227 6.66 11.87 13.17
N LEU A 228 6.06 11.44 12.05
CA LEU A 228 5.94 10.02 11.71
C LEU A 228 7.32 9.38 11.52
N ALA A 229 8.23 10.04 10.82
CA ALA A 229 9.59 9.54 10.65
C ALA A 229 10.32 9.44 12.01
N ALA A 230 10.27 10.47 12.84
CA ALA A 230 10.90 10.46 14.16
C ALA A 230 10.29 9.38 15.08
N ALA A 231 8.97 9.24 15.09
CA ALA A 231 8.27 8.22 15.88
C ALA A 231 8.65 6.79 15.46
N ALA A 232 8.87 6.55 14.16
CA ALA A 232 9.31 5.25 13.68
C ALA A 232 10.69 4.85 14.22
N PHE A 233 11.64 5.79 14.25
CA PHE A 233 13.02 5.55 14.70
C PHE A 233 13.22 5.68 16.21
N ALA A 234 12.24 6.22 16.93
CA ALA A 234 12.26 6.25 18.39
C ALA A 234 11.89 4.90 19.03
N ILE A 235 11.31 3.99 18.25
CA ILE A 235 10.99 2.60 18.59
C ILE A 235 12.19 1.72 18.26
#